data_AF-A0A211Z3N1-F1
#
_entry.id   AF-A0A211Z3N1-F1
#
_cell.length_a   1.000
_cell.length_b   1.000
_cell.length_c   1.000
_cell.angle_alpha   90.00
_cell.angle_beta   90.00
_cell.angle_gamma   90.00
#
_symmetry.space_group_name_H-M   'P 1'
#
loop_
_entity.id
_entity.type
_entity.pdbx_description
1 polymer ?
#
loop_
_entity_poly.entity_id
_entity_poly.type
_entity_poly.pdbx_seq_one_letter_code
_entity_poly.pdbx_strand_id
1 'polypeptide(L)'
;MAAERSRGGVLLAALAVLVLAGPAAAPAMADDSCRWAGDGACDEQRFGGSGECAADTDDADCAAVKIGNNSCRWAFDGQCDEPGIGTGECDAGTDSTDCRALSTGGNDSCYWSHDGACDEPGIGTGVCPDGTDLTDCQLFYPRRNHINSCATAFDDVCDEPGIGTGRCDARTDTADCLGRETIPGIRDHFFGHDDRRMVRPDRMPWSAVGEIAFDSGGTCTGTLVGRRVVLTAAHCFFREGGDRDTPSGFRAGRDGDDAVAEAGIASVTLAPGYRPDTDREEDERADYGSDWAIVLLDADIGDRAGTMAVHRLTADDEARIAAGRWLPLVLAGYAWDAPDRMTAHSGCHALSLRRDHTMKHDCDMTKGDSGGPIFTKEKGGYAIVAVVTRFFRDGGKDNAYLAVDSRAFAETLERYLAAHGN
;
A
#
# COMPACT_ATOMS: atom_id res chain seq x y z
N MET A 1 55.73 -37.00 -69.85
CA MET A 1 55.00 -36.03 -70.70
C MET A 1 53.55 -36.46 -70.78
N ALA A 2 52.67 -35.47 -70.86
CA ALA A 2 51.24 -35.57 -71.19
C ALA A 2 50.29 -36.12 -70.13
N ALA A 3 49.27 -35.28 -69.89
CA ALA A 3 48.11 -35.46 -69.04
C ALA A 3 47.08 -36.41 -69.65
N GLU A 4 46.23 -37.00 -68.81
CA GLU A 4 44.85 -37.32 -69.22
C GLU A 4 43.89 -37.29 -68.02
N ARG A 5 42.73 -36.69 -68.27
CA ARG A 5 41.64 -36.38 -67.33
C ARG A 5 40.92 -37.66 -66.89
N SER A 6 40.50 -37.72 -65.63
CA SER A 6 39.41 -38.61 -65.20
C SER A 6 38.41 -37.85 -64.31
N ARG A 7 37.14 -37.91 -64.72
CA ARG A 7 35.97 -37.34 -64.05
C ARG A 7 35.53 -38.27 -62.92
N GLY A 8 35.51 -37.80 -61.67
CA GLY A 8 34.87 -38.47 -60.54
C GLY A 8 33.76 -37.58 -59.98
N GLY A 9 32.50 -38.01 -60.11
CA GLY A 9 31.35 -37.32 -59.55
C GLY A 9 31.26 -37.51 -58.03
N VAL A 10 30.97 -36.43 -57.32
CA VAL A 10 30.67 -36.45 -55.88
C VAL A 10 29.16 -36.36 -55.72
N LEU A 11 28.55 -37.41 -55.17
CA LEU A 11 27.15 -37.44 -54.76
C LEU A 11 27.06 -36.77 -53.38
N LEU A 12 26.47 -35.57 -53.29
CA LEU A 12 26.07 -34.96 -52.02
C LEU A 12 24.67 -35.46 -51.64
N ALA A 13 24.58 -36.21 -50.54
CA ALA A 13 23.31 -36.54 -49.91
C ALA A 13 22.85 -35.35 -49.06
N ALA A 14 21.73 -34.74 -49.42
CA ALA A 14 21.08 -33.70 -48.64
C ALA A 14 20.22 -34.34 -47.53
N LEU A 15 20.59 -34.14 -46.26
CA LEU A 15 19.68 -34.37 -45.13
C LEU A 15 18.72 -33.17 -45.04
N ALA A 16 17.43 -33.40 -45.27
CA ALA A 16 16.38 -32.44 -44.98
C ALA A 16 15.98 -32.56 -43.50
N VAL A 17 16.22 -31.51 -42.72
CA VAL A 17 15.67 -31.36 -41.37
C VAL A 17 14.25 -30.80 -41.52
N LEU A 18 13.25 -31.61 -41.16
CA LEU A 18 11.85 -31.20 -41.14
C LEU A 18 11.60 -30.44 -39.83
N VAL A 19 11.50 -29.11 -39.89
CA VAL A 19 11.05 -28.29 -38.76
C VAL A 19 9.53 -28.40 -38.69
N LEU A 20 9.03 -29.12 -37.68
CA LEU A 20 7.60 -29.14 -37.35
C LEU A 20 7.26 -27.81 -36.67
N ALA A 21 6.58 -26.93 -37.39
CA ALA A 21 5.94 -25.75 -36.80
C ALA A 21 4.79 -26.22 -35.89
N GLY A 22 4.87 -25.89 -34.60
CA GLY A 22 3.75 -26.04 -33.67
C GLY A 22 2.57 -25.14 -34.06
N PRO A 23 1.35 -25.44 -33.61
CA PRO A 23 0.20 -24.61 -33.92
C PRO A 23 0.40 -23.22 -33.31
N ALA A 24 0.27 -22.19 -34.14
CA ALA A 24 0.14 -20.82 -33.66
C ALA A 24 -1.09 -20.74 -32.75
N ALA A 25 -0.94 -20.15 -31.57
CA ALA A 25 -2.08 -19.80 -30.73
C ALA A 25 -3.05 -18.94 -31.56
N ALA A 26 -4.34 -19.28 -31.54
CA ALA A 26 -5.36 -18.39 -32.08
C ALA A 26 -5.30 -17.06 -31.31
N PRO A 27 -5.51 -15.91 -31.97
CA PRO A 27 -5.65 -14.66 -31.23
C PRO A 27 -6.78 -14.84 -30.20
N ALA A 28 -6.53 -14.41 -28.96
CA ALA A 28 -7.59 -14.33 -27.96
C ALA A 28 -8.75 -13.52 -28.57
N MET A 29 -9.96 -14.05 -28.50
CA MET A 29 -11.13 -13.27 -28.90
C MET A 29 -11.28 -12.12 -27.90
N ALA A 30 -11.53 -10.91 -28.41
CA ALA A 30 -11.92 -9.76 -27.60
C ALA A 30 -13.08 -10.15 -26.67
N ASP A 31 -12.96 -9.83 -25.39
CA ASP A 31 -14.04 -10.00 -24.43
C ASP A 31 -14.89 -8.73 -24.42
N ASP A 32 -16.06 -8.82 -25.07
CA ASP A 32 -17.06 -7.75 -25.19
C ASP A 32 -18.31 -8.12 -24.37
N SER A 33 -18.12 -8.66 -23.18
CA SER A 33 -19.21 -9.13 -22.31
C SER A 33 -19.96 -8.00 -21.58
N CYS A 34 -19.44 -6.77 -21.59
CA CYS A 34 -20.08 -5.62 -21.00
C CYS A 34 -21.37 -5.24 -21.74
N ARG A 35 -22.33 -4.64 -21.00
CA ARG A 35 -23.58 -4.11 -21.59
C ARG A 35 -23.32 -3.02 -22.63
N TRP A 36 -22.29 -2.21 -22.41
CA TRP A 36 -21.98 -1.05 -23.26
C TRP A 36 -21.01 -1.40 -24.40
N ALA A 37 -20.52 -2.64 -24.45
CA ALA A 37 -19.63 -3.07 -25.51
C ALA A 37 -20.26 -2.98 -26.91
N GLY A 38 -19.48 -2.48 -27.87
CA GLY A 38 -19.87 -2.29 -29.27
C GLY A 38 -20.70 -1.04 -29.52
N ASP A 39 -20.70 -0.08 -28.60
CA ASP A 39 -21.36 1.22 -28.76
C ASP A 39 -20.45 2.29 -29.37
N GLY A 40 -19.16 1.98 -29.50
CA GLY A 40 -18.14 2.81 -30.13
C GLY A 40 -17.42 3.77 -29.17
N ALA A 41 -17.68 3.69 -27.86
CA ALA A 41 -16.91 4.34 -26.81
C ALA A 41 -16.16 3.29 -25.97
N CYS A 42 -14.94 3.61 -25.55
CA CYS A 42 -14.23 2.77 -24.58
C CYS A 42 -14.74 3.12 -23.18
N ASP A 43 -15.44 2.20 -22.53
CA ASP A 43 -16.11 2.41 -21.25
C ASP A 43 -15.35 1.86 -20.05
N GLU A 44 -14.17 1.28 -20.26
CA GLU A 44 -13.31 0.81 -19.17
C GLU A 44 -12.52 1.97 -18.54
N GLN A 45 -12.68 2.13 -17.21
CA GLN A 45 -12.04 3.20 -16.44
C GLN A 45 -10.52 3.23 -16.60
N ARG A 46 -9.86 2.06 -16.67
CA ARG A 46 -8.39 1.92 -16.81
C ARG A 46 -7.82 2.56 -18.08
N PHE A 47 -8.68 2.85 -19.06
CA PHE A 47 -8.31 3.48 -20.32
C PHE A 47 -8.81 4.93 -20.44
N GLY A 48 -9.32 5.51 -19.35
CA GLY A 48 -9.97 6.82 -19.32
C GLY A 48 -11.41 6.78 -19.83
N GLY A 49 -12.06 5.60 -19.80
CA GLY A 49 -13.47 5.42 -20.11
C GLY A 49 -14.40 5.86 -18.98
N SER A 50 -15.71 5.70 -19.19
CA SER A 50 -16.75 6.09 -18.23
C SER A 50 -16.79 5.26 -16.94
N GLY A 51 -16.13 4.09 -16.93
CA GLY A 51 -16.18 3.12 -15.84
C GLY A 51 -17.44 2.26 -15.82
N GLU A 52 -18.28 2.36 -16.85
CA GLU A 52 -19.50 1.54 -17.01
C GLU A 52 -19.20 0.07 -17.34
N CYS A 53 -17.97 -0.22 -17.79
CA CYS A 53 -17.48 -1.57 -18.05
C CYS A 53 -16.33 -1.96 -17.12
N ALA A 54 -16.34 -3.23 -16.71
CA ALA A 54 -15.22 -3.83 -15.98
C ALA A 54 -14.01 -4.01 -16.91
N ALA A 55 -12.83 -4.15 -16.34
CA ALA A 55 -11.60 -4.37 -17.11
C ALA A 55 -11.71 -5.58 -18.06
N ASP A 56 -11.26 -5.39 -19.30
CA ASP A 56 -11.28 -6.36 -20.39
C ASP A 56 -12.69 -6.91 -20.70
N THR A 57 -13.72 -6.08 -20.59
CA THR A 57 -15.11 -6.46 -20.96
C THR A 57 -15.69 -5.60 -22.08
N ASP A 58 -14.92 -4.65 -22.58
CA ASP A 58 -15.23 -3.75 -23.70
C ASP A 58 -14.00 -3.63 -24.65
N ASP A 59 -13.40 -4.78 -24.95
CA ASP A 59 -12.14 -4.87 -25.69
C ASP A 59 -12.22 -4.27 -27.11
N ALA A 60 -13.35 -4.45 -27.80
CA ALA A 60 -13.51 -3.99 -29.17
C ALA A 60 -13.49 -2.47 -29.28
N ASP A 61 -14.17 -1.76 -28.37
CA ASP A 61 -14.22 -0.30 -28.41
C ASP A 61 -12.95 0.31 -27.79
N CYS A 62 -12.36 -0.35 -26.79
CA CYS A 62 -11.06 0.03 -26.23
C CYS A 62 -9.86 -0.34 -27.12
N ALA A 63 -10.02 -1.13 -28.19
CA ALA A 63 -8.90 -1.47 -29.08
C ALA A 63 -8.19 -0.23 -29.66
N ALA A 64 -8.93 0.86 -29.88
CA ALA A 64 -8.39 2.11 -30.40
C ALA A 64 -7.52 2.87 -29.39
N VAL A 65 -7.64 2.60 -28.08
CA VAL A 65 -6.85 3.29 -27.04
C VAL A 65 -5.63 2.47 -26.62
N LYS A 66 -5.60 1.16 -26.85
CA LYS A 66 -4.45 0.25 -26.59
C LYS A 66 -3.34 0.43 -27.65
N ILE A 67 -2.84 1.66 -27.82
CA ILE A 67 -1.86 2.05 -28.85
C ILE A 67 -0.43 1.93 -28.31
N GLY A 68 0.49 1.50 -29.18
CA GLY A 68 1.92 1.47 -28.90
C GLY A 68 2.41 0.07 -28.56
N ASN A 69 3.59 -0.01 -27.96
CA ASN A 69 4.13 -1.28 -27.51
C ASN A 69 3.83 -1.43 -26.02
N ASN A 70 3.01 -2.42 -25.70
CA ASN A 70 2.52 -2.75 -24.36
C ASN A 70 2.99 -4.16 -23.97
N SER A 71 4.23 -4.49 -24.31
CA SER A 71 4.81 -5.81 -24.04
C SER A 71 5.22 -6.00 -22.58
N CYS A 72 5.24 -4.94 -21.78
CA CYS A 72 5.55 -5.01 -20.37
C CYS A 72 4.47 -5.77 -19.60
N ARG A 73 4.86 -6.43 -18.51
CA ARG A 73 3.92 -7.15 -17.63
C ARG A 73 2.97 -6.24 -16.86
N TRP A 74 3.37 -4.98 -16.68
CA TRP A 74 2.62 -3.96 -15.95
C TRP A 74 1.81 -3.06 -16.88
N ALA A 75 1.91 -3.28 -18.20
CA ALA A 75 1.10 -2.53 -19.13
C ALA A 75 -0.40 -2.72 -18.85
N PHE A 76 -1.14 -1.62 -18.97
CA PHE A 76 -2.58 -1.50 -18.75
C PHE A 76 -3.01 -1.60 -17.27
N ASP A 77 -2.13 -1.45 -16.29
CA ASP A 77 -2.53 -1.41 -14.88
C ASP A 77 -2.99 -0.01 -14.44
N GLY A 78 -2.90 0.97 -15.33
CA GLY A 78 -3.33 2.35 -15.11
C GLY A 78 -2.25 3.23 -14.48
N GLN A 79 -1.06 2.68 -14.20
CA GLN A 79 0.11 3.42 -13.77
C GLN A 79 1.14 3.49 -14.91
N CYS A 80 1.81 4.64 -15.05
CA CYS A 80 2.88 4.73 -16.03
C CYS A 80 4.17 4.14 -15.44
N ASP A 81 4.75 3.16 -16.14
CA ASP A 81 5.94 2.43 -15.69
C ASP A 81 7.18 2.66 -16.55
N GLU A 82 7.11 3.55 -17.55
CA GLU A 82 8.26 3.88 -18.37
C GLU A 82 9.34 4.65 -17.59
N PRO A 83 10.62 4.40 -17.85
CA PRO A 83 11.71 5.04 -17.14
C PRO A 83 11.75 6.54 -17.43
N GLY A 84 11.84 7.34 -16.36
CA GLY A 84 11.98 8.80 -16.41
C GLY A 84 10.67 9.58 -16.27
N ILE A 85 9.56 9.05 -16.78
CA ILE A 85 8.22 9.64 -16.66
C ILE A 85 7.32 8.88 -15.66
N GLY A 86 7.51 7.56 -15.57
CA GLY A 86 6.79 6.63 -14.73
C GLY A 86 7.62 6.07 -13.57
N THR A 87 7.20 4.92 -13.04
CA THR A 87 7.89 4.18 -11.96
C THR A 87 9.26 3.65 -12.39
N GLY A 88 9.41 3.31 -13.68
CA GLY A 88 10.59 2.66 -14.23
C GLY A 88 10.60 1.14 -14.12
N GLU A 89 9.47 0.50 -13.77
CA GLU A 89 9.32 -0.96 -13.72
C GLU A 89 9.32 -1.62 -15.12
N CYS A 90 9.13 -0.84 -16.17
CA CYS A 90 9.14 -1.29 -17.55
C CYS A 90 10.36 -0.77 -18.33
N ASP A 91 10.72 -1.48 -19.41
CA ASP A 91 11.66 -0.94 -20.39
C ASP A 91 11.00 0.24 -21.16
N ALA A 92 11.81 1.21 -21.57
CA ALA A 92 11.32 2.38 -22.33
C ALA A 92 10.50 1.96 -23.57
N GLY A 93 9.32 2.55 -23.74
CA GLY A 93 8.42 2.25 -24.84
C GLY A 93 7.72 0.88 -24.73
N THR A 94 7.68 0.22 -23.58
CA THR A 94 6.99 -1.08 -23.40
C THR A 94 5.70 -0.99 -22.59
N ASP A 95 5.35 0.21 -22.10
CA ASP A 95 4.14 0.57 -21.39
C ASP A 95 3.53 1.87 -21.98
N SER A 96 3.27 1.83 -23.29
CA SER A 96 2.91 3.05 -24.03
C SER A 96 1.50 3.56 -23.74
N THR A 97 0.57 2.70 -23.35
CA THR A 97 -0.84 3.09 -23.15
C THR A 97 -1.03 3.87 -21.86
N ASP A 98 -0.46 3.41 -20.75
CA ASP A 98 -0.64 4.05 -19.45
C ASP A 98 0.21 5.33 -19.37
N CYS A 99 1.40 5.32 -19.97
CA CYS A 99 2.25 6.50 -20.07
C CYS A 99 1.80 7.56 -21.09
N ARG A 100 0.73 7.32 -21.87
CA ARG A 100 0.35 8.19 -22.98
C ARG A 100 0.02 9.60 -22.53
N ALA A 101 -0.85 9.73 -21.51
CA ALA A 101 -1.34 11.02 -21.08
C ALA A 101 -0.17 11.85 -20.51
N LEU A 102 0.62 11.26 -19.62
CA LEU A 102 1.84 11.86 -19.06
C LEU A 102 2.86 12.27 -20.13
N SER A 103 3.10 11.41 -21.14
CA SER A 103 4.03 11.71 -22.24
C SER A 103 3.64 12.95 -23.05
N THR A 104 2.37 13.35 -22.99
CA THR A 104 1.84 14.54 -23.67
C THR A 104 1.62 15.74 -22.74
N GLY A 105 2.05 15.65 -21.48
CA GLY A 105 1.91 16.72 -20.48
C GLY A 105 0.68 16.62 -19.60
N GLY A 106 -0.03 15.48 -19.61
CA GLY A 106 -1.27 15.26 -18.88
C GLY A 106 -2.51 15.78 -19.62
N ASN A 107 -3.67 15.25 -19.27
CA ASN A 107 -4.98 15.72 -19.74
C ASN A 107 -6.07 15.41 -18.68
N ASP A 108 -7.32 15.77 -19.00
CA ASP A 108 -8.49 15.57 -18.14
C ASP A 108 -9.43 14.51 -18.75
N SER A 109 -8.88 13.39 -19.23
CA SER A 109 -9.70 12.33 -19.83
C SER A 109 -10.39 11.45 -18.80
N CYS A 110 -9.95 11.45 -17.55
CA CYS A 110 -10.62 10.70 -16.50
C CYS A 110 -11.96 11.33 -16.13
N TYR A 111 -12.95 10.48 -15.84
CA TYR A 111 -14.25 10.94 -15.35
C TYR A 111 -14.18 11.86 -14.11
N TRP A 112 -13.21 11.62 -13.22
CA TRP A 112 -13.08 12.33 -11.94
C TRP A 112 -12.20 13.58 -12.00
N SER A 113 -11.69 13.98 -13.18
CA SER A 113 -10.64 15.00 -13.33
C SER A 113 -10.98 16.45 -12.90
N HIS A 114 -12.17 16.68 -12.35
CA HIS A 114 -12.69 17.99 -11.98
C HIS A 114 -13.57 17.91 -10.73
N ASP A 115 -13.40 16.89 -9.90
CA ASP A 115 -14.18 16.71 -8.68
C ASP A 115 -13.57 17.43 -7.47
N GLY A 116 -12.38 18.01 -7.65
CA GLY A 116 -11.63 18.75 -6.64
C GLY A 116 -10.71 17.87 -5.80
N ALA A 117 -10.53 16.60 -6.14
CA ALA A 117 -9.55 15.68 -5.58
C ALA A 117 -8.61 15.18 -6.68
N CYS A 118 -7.33 14.97 -6.35
CA CYS A 118 -6.42 14.28 -7.26
C CYS A 118 -6.68 12.78 -7.19
N ASP A 119 -6.93 12.16 -8.34
CA ASP A 119 -7.37 10.78 -8.48
C ASP A 119 -6.36 9.85 -9.17
N GLU A 120 -5.18 10.35 -9.53
CA GLU A 120 -4.12 9.56 -10.16
C GLU A 120 -3.33 8.71 -9.16
N PRO A 121 -2.74 7.56 -9.56
CA PRO A 121 -2.03 6.68 -8.63
C PRO A 121 -0.73 7.31 -8.11
N GLY A 122 -0.38 6.95 -6.88
CA GLY A 122 0.85 7.39 -6.20
C GLY A 122 0.84 8.84 -5.70
N ILE A 123 -0.08 9.69 -6.17
CA ILE A 123 -0.23 11.09 -5.73
C ILE A 123 -1.67 11.47 -5.37
N GLY A 124 -2.60 10.53 -5.49
CA GLY A 124 -4.04 10.74 -5.38
C GLY A 124 -4.78 9.48 -4.96
N THR A 125 -6.08 9.41 -5.25
CA THR A 125 -6.92 8.27 -4.86
C THR A 125 -6.67 7.00 -5.65
N GLY A 126 -6.05 7.11 -6.82
CA GLY A 126 -5.73 6.00 -7.73
C GLY A 126 -6.90 5.48 -8.56
N VAL A 127 -8.04 6.18 -8.61
CA VAL A 127 -9.19 5.77 -9.44
C VAL A 127 -9.08 6.20 -10.91
N CYS A 128 -8.18 7.15 -11.20
CA CYS A 128 -7.87 7.60 -12.55
C CYS A 128 -6.54 7.02 -13.04
N PRO A 129 -6.42 6.68 -14.33
CA PRO A 129 -5.12 6.36 -14.92
C PRO A 129 -4.12 7.52 -14.82
N ASP A 130 -2.85 7.19 -14.85
CA ASP A 130 -1.76 8.16 -14.73
C ASP A 130 -1.81 9.26 -15.81
N GLY A 131 -1.74 10.52 -15.37
CA GLY A 131 -1.78 11.71 -16.21
C GLY A 131 -3.14 12.09 -16.78
N THR A 132 -4.24 11.49 -16.32
CA THR A 132 -5.60 11.71 -16.86
C THR A 132 -6.51 12.58 -15.98
N ASP A 133 -6.01 13.08 -14.86
CA ASP A 133 -6.65 14.06 -13.99
C ASP A 133 -5.68 15.23 -13.76
N LEU A 134 -5.37 15.95 -14.84
CA LEU A 134 -4.41 17.05 -14.80
C LEU A 134 -4.91 18.20 -13.92
N THR A 135 -6.19 18.57 -14.03
CA THR A 135 -6.71 19.77 -13.37
C THR A 135 -6.62 19.67 -11.84
N ASP A 136 -6.94 18.51 -11.25
CA ASP A 136 -6.87 18.36 -9.80
C ASP A 136 -5.49 17.83 -9.34
N CYS A 137 -4.74 17.09 -10.18
CA CYS A 137 -3.42 16.57 -9.79
C CYS A 137 -2.20 17.44 -10.14
N GLN A 138 -2.31 18.47 -10.98
CA GLN A 138 -1.13 19.22 -11.49
C GLN A 138 -0.19 19.72 -10.38
N LEU A 139 -0.74 20.14 -9.24
CA LEU A 139 0.04 20.63 -8.10
C LEU A 139 0.85 19.53 -7.39
N PHE A 140 0.47 18.25 -7.56
CA PHE A 140 1.10 17.09 -6.94
C PHE A 140 2.07 16.37 -7.88
N TYR A 141 2.07 16.69 -9.17
CA TYR A 141 3.00 16.09 -10.14
C TYR A 141 4.48 16.17 -9.74
N PRO A 142 4.98 17.21 -9.02
CA PRO A 142 6.33 17.18 -8.48
C PRO A 142 6.60 16.02 -7.51
N ARG A 143 5.58 15.50 -6.82
CA ARG A 143 5.65 14.36 -5.89
C ARG A 143 5.37 13.01 -6.57
N ARG A 144 5.15 12.98 -7.88
CA ARG A 144 4.91 11.72 -8.61
C ARG A 144 6.14 10.84 -8.61
N ASN A 145 5.98 9.57 -8.24
CA ASN A 145 7.07 8.59 -8.20
C ASN A 145 8.25 9.05 -7.32
N HIS A 146 7.93 9.85 -6.32
CA HIS A 146 8.81 10.33 -5.27
C HIS A 146 8.43 9.61 -3.98
N ILE A 147 9.41 9.00 -3.33
CA ILE A 147 9.23 8.26 -2.08
C ILE A 147 10.28 8.71 -1.06
N ASN A 148 10.14 8.26 0.17
CA ASN A 148 11.05 8.50 1.29
C ASN A 148 11.89 7.24 1.57
N SER A 149 12.45 6.62 0.53
CA SER A 149 13.28 5.41 0.66
C SER A 149 14.69 5.68 1.17
N CYS A 150 15.16 6.93 1.13
CA CYS A 150 16.45 7.30 1.68
C CYS A 150 16.42 7.29 3.21
N ALA A 151 17.51 6.83 3.84
CA ALA A 151 17.61 6.75 5.29
C ALA A 151 17.57 8.12 6.01
N THR A 152 17.80 9.21 5.28
CA THR A 152 17.74 10.59 5.79
C THR A 152 16.48 11.34 5.37
N ALA A 153 15.49 10.67 4.76
CA ALA A 153 14.34 11.32 4.14
C ALA A 153 13.38 12.09 5.09
N PHE A 154 13.70 12.16 6.39
CA PHE A 154 12.91 12.86 7.41
C PHE A 154 13.79 13.59 8.43
N ASP A 155 15.03 13.95 8.06
CA ASP A 155 16.01 14.63 8.92
C ASP A 155 16.01 16.18 8.78
N ASP A 156 15.04 16.71 8.04
CA ASP A 156 14.85 18.13 7.72
C ASP A 156 15.94 18.70 6.78
N VAL A 157 16.67 17.84 6.06
CA VAL A 157 17.69 18.25 5.09
C VAL A 157 17.47 17.54 3.75
N CYS A 158 17.19 18.32 2.70
CA CYS A 158 17.17 17.78 1.35
C CYS A 158 18.56 17.22 0.96
N ASP A 159 18.59 15.92 0.66
CA ASP A 159 19.76 15.11 0.38
C ASP A 159 19.79 14.57 -1.07
N GLU A 160 18.83 14.94 -1.92
CA GLU A 160 18.81 14.54 -3.34
C GLU A 160 19.82 15.32 -4.21
N PRO A 161 20.34 14.70 -5.30
CA PRO A 161 21.29 15.36 -6.19
C PRO A 161 20.65 16.54 -6.93
N GLY A 162 21.40 17.64 -7.05
CA GLY A 162 21.01 18.82 -7.82
C GLY A 162 20.14 19.84 -7.07
N ILE A 163 19.50 19.43 -5.98
CA ILE A 163 18.71 20.30 -5.10
C ILE A 163 19.34 20.36 -3.69
N GLY A 164 19.78 19.20 -3.19
CA GLY A 164 20.26 19.00 -1.84
C GLY A 164 21.73 18.62 -1.74
N THR A 165 22.07 17.84 -0.70
CA THR A 165 23.46 17.43 -0.43
C THR A 165 23.99 16.35 -1.39
N GLY A 166 23.10 15.62 -2.07
CA GLY A 166 23.44 14.51 -2.98
C GLY A 166 23.87 13.22 -2.25
N ARG A 167 23.42 13.01 -1.01
CA ARG A 167 23.63 11.76 -0.26
C ARG A 167 22.64 10.66 -0.61
N CYS A 168 21.45 11.05 -1.05
CA CYS A 168 20.39 10.17 -1.48
C CYS A 168 20.38 10.03 -3.00
N ASP A 169 19.73 8.99 -3.50
CA ASP A 169 19.38 8.92 -4.92
C ASP A 169 18.28 9.94 -5.23
N ALA A 170 18.14 10.35 -6.49
CA ALA A 170 17.06 11.26 -6.87
C ALA A 170 15.69 10.64 -6.56
N ARG A 171 14.74 11.46 -6.10
CA ARG A 171 13.36 11.07 -5.75
C ARG A 171 13.20 10.14 -4.54
N THR A 172 14.20 10.09 -3.66
CA THR A 172 14.20 9.20 -2.49
C THR A 172 14.14 9.95 -1.14
N ASP A 173 14.16 11.28 -1.16
CA ASP A 173 14.07 12.15 0.02
C ASP A 173 13.01 13.24 -0.22
N THR A 174 11.76 12.76 -0.30
CA THR A 174 10.63 13.56 -0.77
C THR A 174 10.16 14.55 0.28
N ALA A 175 10.06 14.11 1.54
CA ALA A 175 9.54 14.94 2.62
C ALA A 175 10.44 16.15 2.89
N ASP A 176 11.76 16.01 2.77
CA ASP A 176 12.68 17.13 3.03
C ASP A 176 13.01 17.94 1.76
N CYS A 177 12.97 17.36 0.54
CA CYS A 177 13.22 18.11 -0.71
C CYS A 177 11.98 18.81 -1.30
N LEU A 178 10.78 18.22 -1.21
CA LEU A 178 9.55 18.81 -1.75
C LEU A 178 8.65 19.41 -0.66
N GLY A 179 9.09 19.32 0.60
CA GLY A 179 8.38 19.79 1.77
C GLY A 179 7.35 18.79 2.27
N ARG A 180 6.81 19.08 3.46
CA ARG A 180 5.87 18.22 4.18
C ARG A 180 4.41 18.63 4.01
N GLU A 181 4.18 19.84 3.48
CA GLU A 181 2.84 20.34 3.18
C GLU A 181 2.19 19.48 2.09
N THR A 182 1.04 18.88 2.40
CA THR A 182 0.18 18.17 1.46
C THR A 182 -1.08 19.01 1.26
N ILE A 183 -1.64 19.05 0.05
CA ILE A 183 -2.84 19.87 -0.17
C ILE A 183 -4.02 19.15 0.48
N PRO A 184 -4.79 19.82 1.36
CA PRO A 184 -5.97 19.23 1.98
C PRO A 184 -7.03 18.93 0.90
N GLY A 185 -7.43 17.67 0.75
CA GLY A 185 -8.51 17.31 -0.20
C GLY A 185 -8.37 15.94 -0.84
N ILE A 186 -7.15 15.41 -0.92
CA ILE A 186 -6.92 14.02 -1.30
C ILE A 186 -7.27 13.13 -0.11
N ARG A 187 -7.56 11.85 -0.36
CA ARG A 187 -7.58 10.75 0.62
C ARG A 187 -6.27 10.60 1.44
N ASP A 188 -5.39 11.61 1.45
CA ASP A 188 -4.12 11.67 2.15
C ASP A 188 -4.31 11.88 3.66
N HIS A 189 -4.30 10.78 4.40
CA HIS A 189 -3.22 10.34 5.28
C HIS A 189 -2.42 11.31 6.21
N PHE A 190 -2.37 12.62 5.96
CA PHE A 190 -1.46 13.54 6.66
C PHE A 190 -2.08 14.86 7.16
N PHE A 191 -3.41 15.04 7.20
CA PHE A 191 -4.06 16.31 7.61
C PHE A 191 -3.54 17.61 6.96
N GLY A 192 -2.95 17.52 5.77
CA GLY A 192 -2.33 18.64 5.06
C GLY A 192 -0.85 18.88 5.40
N HIS A 193 -0.25 18.13 6.33
CA HIS A 193 1.19 18.18 6.62
C HIS A 193 1.69 16.84 7.21
N ASP A 194 2.73 16.25 6.61
CA ASP A 194 3.34 15.02 7.14
C ASP A 194 4.24 15.29 8.36
N ASP A 195 3.69 15.06 9.55
CA ASP A 195 4.38 15.15 10.84
C ASP A 195 5.15 13.88 11.22
N ARG A 196 5.12 12.83 10.39
CA ARG A 196 5.87 11.61 10.65
C ARG A 196 7.38 11.86 10.60
N ARG A 197 8.09 11.03 11.34
CA ARG A 197 9.56 10.98 11.39
C ARG A 197 10.02 9.54 11.32
N MET A 198 11.15 9.30 10.65
CA MET A 198 11.82 8.00 10.74
C MET A 198 12.32 7.75 12.15
N VAL A 199 12.15 6.52 12.62
CA VAL A 199 12.62 6.08 13.93
C VAL A 199 13.56 4.89 13.77
N ARG A 200 14.58 4.82 14.62
CA ARG A 200 15.43 3.62 14.71
C ARG A 200 14.71 2.52 15.48
N PRO A 201 14.48 1.34 14.89
CA PRO A 201 13.63 0.32 15.50
C PRO A 201 14.41 -0.70 16.36
N ASP A 202 15.63 -0.36 16.75
CA ASP A 202 16.58 -1.24 17.47
C ASP A 202 16.28 -1.39 18.98
N ARG A 203 15.26 -0.69 19.50
CA ARG A 203 14.90 -0.67 20.93
C ARG A 203 13.44 -0.32 21.17
N MET A 204 12.95 -0.65 22.37
CA MET A 204 11.61 -0.27 22.81
C MET A 204 11.41 1.25 22.77
N PRO A 205 10.25 1.75 22.32
CA PRO A 205 9.05 0.97 21.94
C PRO A 205 9.10 0.34 20.55
N TRP A 206 9.92 0.87 19.66
CA TRP A 206 9.93 0.58 18.23
C TRP A 206 10.26 -0.86 17.90
N SER A 207 11.16 -1.50 18.66
CA SER A 207 11.55 -2.90 18.43
C SER A 207 10.40 -3.90 18.54
N ALA A 208 9.31 -3.56 19.26
CA ALA A 208 8.12 -4.40 19.34
C ALA A 208 7.17 -4.25 18.13
N VAL A 209 7.35 -3.21 17.31
CA VAL A 209 6.56 -2.96 16.10
C VAL A 209 7.25 -3.61 14.91
N GLY A 210 6.51 -4.32 14.08
CA GLY A 210 7.06 -5.08 12.97
C GLY A 210 6.19 -5.05 11.72
N GLU A 211 6.82 -5.42 10.61
CA GLU A 211 6.17 -5.58 9.31
C GLU A 211 5.62 -7.00 9.18
N ILE A 212 4.40 -7.13 8.69
CA ILE A 212 3.80 -8.38 8.22
C ILE A 212 3.86 -8.33 6.68
N ALA A 213 4.60 -9.26 6.08
CA ALA A 213 4.64 -9.41 4.63
C ALA A 213 3.61 -10.44 4.16
N PHE A 214 3.11 -10.27 2.93
CA PHE A 214 2.12 -11.15 2.31
C PHE A 214 2.64 -11.73 0.99
N ASP A 215 2.13 -12.90 0.60
CA ASP A 215 2.50 -13.58 -0.66
C ASP A 215 2.14 -12.74 -1.90
N SER A 216 1.16 -11.84 -1.77
CA SER A 216 0.80 -10.86 -2.79
C SER A 216 1.86 -9.80 -3.07
N GLY A 217 2.85 -9.64 -2.17
CA GLY A 217 3.78 -8.51 -2.15
C GLY A 217 3.30 -7.33 -1.30
N GLY A 218 2.08 -7.36 -0.76
CA GLY A 218 1.60 -6.35 0.18
C GLY A 218 2.27 -6.45 1.55
N THR A 219 2.19 -5.36 2.31
CA THR A 219 2.65 -5.29 3.70
C THR A 219 1.62 -4.62 4.60
N CYS A 220 1.62 -5.01 5.87
CA CYS A 220 0.95 -4.32 6.96
C CYS A 220 1.90 -4.18 8.15
N THR A 221 1.47 -3.46 9.17
CA THR A 221 2.14 -3.34 10.45
C THR A 221 1.47 -4.23 11.50
N GLY A 222 2.25 -4.74 12.46
CA GLY A 222 1.76 -5.40 13.66
C GLY A 222 2.63 -5.11 14.88
N THR A 223 2.13 -5.41 16.07
CA THR A 223 2.85 -5.17 17.32
C THR A 223 2.92 -6.41 18.20
N LEU A 224 4.11 -6.73 18.70
CA LEU A 224 4.31 -7.76 19.70
C LEU A 224 3.66 -7.36 21.04
N VAL A 225 2.67 -8.14 21.46
CA VAL A 225 1.94 -8.01 22.73
C VAL A 225 2.20 -9.19 23.68
N GLY A 226 3.03 -10.13 23.25
CA GLY A 226 3.52 -11.28 24.02
C GLY A 226 4.74 -11.90 23.36
N ARG A 227 5.31 -12.95 23.98
CA ARG A 227 6.55 -13.61 23.51
C ARG A 227 6.50 -14.05 22.05
N ARG A 228 5.32 -14.43 21.56
CA ARG A 228 5.06 -14.91 20.19
C ARG A 228 3.70 -14.45 19.64
N VAL A 229 3.14 -13.37 20.21
CA VAL A 229 1.78 -12.92 19.89
C VAL A 229 1.84 -11.51 19.35
N VAL A 230 1.29 -11.31 18.16
CA VAL A 230 1.22 -10.04 17.44
C VAL A 230 -0.24 -9.60 17.34
N LEU A 231 -0.49 -8.32 17.63
CA LEU A 231 -1.77 -7.65 17.41
C LEU A 231 -1.68 -6.82 16.11
N THR A 232 -2.69 -6.91 15.25
CA THR A 232 -2.75 -6.21 13.95
C THR A 232 -4.22 -6.05 13.50
N ALA A 233 -4.46 -5.53 12.29
CA ALA A 233 -5.77 -5.38 11.68
C ALA A 233 -6.23 -6.67 10.97
N ALA A 234 -7.54 -6.89 10.88
CA ALA A 234 -8.09 -8.06 10.20
C ALA A 234 -8.09 -7.92 8.68
N HIS A 235 -8.31 -6.71 8.17
CA HIS A 235 -8.35 -6.43 6.73
C HIS A 235 -7.02 -6.73 6.02
N CYS A 236 -5.90 -6.70 6.75
CA CYS A 236 -4.58 -7.06 6.22
C CYS A 236 -4.53 -8.46 5.60
N PHE A 237 -5.38 -9.39 6.05
CA PHE A 237 -5.41 -10.76 5.54
C PHE A 237 -6.31 -10.94 4.32
N PHE A 238 -6.73 -9.85 3.67
CA PHE A 238 -7.63 -9.86 2.52
C PHE A 238 -7.17 -8.84 1.46
N ARG A 239 -7.30 -9.24 0.19
CA ARG A 239 -7.04 -8.39 -0.97
C ARG A 239 -8.24 -7.52 -1.29
N GLU A 240 -8.02 -6.48 -2.08
CA GLU A 240 -9.07 -5.70 -2.70
C GLU A 240 -9.93 -6.61 -3.59
N GLY A 241 -11.15 -6.95 -3.14
CA GLY A 241 -11.99 -8.00 -3.73
C GLY A 241 -12.48 -9.05 -2.72
N GLY A 242 -11.87 -9.11 -1.54
CA GLY A 242 -12.27 -9.99 -0.43
C GLY A 242 -11.60 -11.38 -0.44
N ASP A 243 -10.74 -11.65 -1.42
CA ASP A 243 -9.93 -12.87 -1.44
C ASP A 243 -8.91 -12.86 -0.31
N ARG A 244 -8.67 -14.02 0.29
CA ARG A 244 -7.73 -14.14 1.41
C ARG A 244 -6.29 -13.99 0.93
N ASP A 245 -5.52 -13.19 1.65
CA ASP A 245 -4.08 -13.05 1.48
C ASP A 245 -3.31 -13.82 2.55
N THR A 246 -2.24 -14.48 2.14
CA THR A 246 -1.47 -15.35 3.03
C THR A 246 -0.26 -14.58 3.58
N PRO A 247 -0.12 -14.44 4.91
CA PRO A 247 1.02 -13.77 5.48
C PRO A 247 2.25 -14.68 5.41
N SER A 248 3.36 -14.17 4.90
CA SER A 248 4.61 -14.90 4.69
C SER A 248 5.55 -14.85 5.88
N GLY A 249 5.47 -13.82 6.72
CA GLY A 249 6.27 -13.70 7.95
C GLY A 249 6.07 -12.38 8.68
N PHE A 250 6.70 -12.26 9.85
CA PHE A 250 6.71 -11.06 10.67
C PHE A 250 8.15 -10.65 11.05
N ARG A 251 8.50 -9.39 10.78
CA ARG A 251 9.83 -8.81 11.05
C ARG A 251 9.72 -7.70 12.09
N ALA A 252 10.05 -8.03 13.34
CA ALA A 252 10.04 -7.08 14.46
C ALA A 252 11.25 -6.14 14.39
N GLY A 253 10.98 -4.84 14.44
CA GLY A 253 11.97 -3.79 14.36
C GLY A 253 12.85 -3.87 13.11
N ARG A 254 12.22 -4.04 11.94
CA ARG A 254 12.85 -4.08 10.62
C ARG A 254 13.46 -2.72 10.27
N ASP A 255 14.67 -2.74 9.70
CA ASP A 255 15.40 -1.56 9.23
C ASP A 255 16.22 -1.92 7.97
N GLY A 256 15.64 -1.75 6.79
CA GLY A 256 16.21 -2.27 5.54
C GLY A 256 16.06 -3.79 5.43
N ASP A 257 17.18 -4.47 5.20
CA ASP A 257 17.26 -5.94 5.16
C ASP A 257 17.39 -6.57 6.55
N ASP A 258 17.71 -5.76 7.58
CA ASP A 258 17.88 -6.22 8.95
C ASP A 258 16.57 -6.14 9.75
N ALA A 259 16.49 -6.93 10.83
CA ALA A 259 15.43 -6.84 11.83
C ALA A 259 15.96 -7.24 13.22
N VAL A 260 15.35 -6.71 14.29
CA VAL A 260 15.68 -7.14 15.66
C VAL A 260 15.40 -8.64 15.83
N ALA A 261 14.27 -9.10 15.27
CA ALA A 261 13.94 -10.52 15.19
C ALA A 261 12.88 -10.79 14.12
N GLU A 262 12.88 -12.00 13.57
CA GLU A 262 11.91 -12.44 12.56
C GLU A 262 11.34 -13.81 12.93
N ALA A 263 10.09 -14.06 12.54
CA ALA A 263 9.41 -15.34 12.73
C ALA A 263 8.40 -15.62 11.62
N GLY A 264 8.08 -16.90 11.42
CA GLY A 264 6.98 -17.33 10.57
C GLY A 264 5.63 -17.23 11.30
N ILE A 265 4.55 -17.36 10.54
CA ILE A 265 3.18 -17.29 11.07
C ILE A 265 2.66 -18.70 11.37
N ALA A 266 2.36 -18.98 12.64
CA ALA A 266 1.79 -20.27 13.06
C ALA A 266 0.26 -20.30 12.92
N SER A 267 -0.43 -19.22 13.29
CA SER A 267 -1.88 -19.08 13.05
C SER A 267 -2.34 -17.63 13.10
N VAL A 268 -3.49 -17.36 12.48
CA VAL A 268 -4.17 -16.06 12.49
C VAL A 268 -5.58 -16.24 13.03
N THR A 269 -5.93 -15.45 14.04
CA THR A 269 -7.26 -15.40 14.65
C THR A 269 -7.89 -14.04 14.37
N LEU A 270 -8.93 -14.01 13.54
CA LEU A 270 -9.69 -12.79 13.26
C LEU A 270 -10.67 -12.47 14.39
N ALA A 271 -11.05 -11.21 14.54
CA ALA A 271 -12.10 -10.82 15.45
C ALA A 271 -13.39 -11.59 15.18
N PRO A 272 -14.14 -11.98 16.23
CA PRO A 272 -15.48 -12.54 16.06
C PRO A 272 -16.37 -11.55 15.31
N GLY A 273 -16.91 -11.98 14.16
CA GLY A 273 -17.84 -11.17 13.38
C GLY A 273 -17.20 -10.34 12.26
N TYR A 274 -15.87 -10.33 12.12
CA TYR A 274 -15.22 -9.67 10.99
C TYR A 274 -15.70 -10.26 9.65
N ARG A 275 -16.05 -9.37 8.72
CA ARG A 275 -16.62 -9.70 7.41
C ARG A 275 -15.85 -8.96 6.31
N PRO A 276 -15.03 -9.65 5.52
CA PRO A 276 -14.20 -9.01 4.49
C PRO A 276 -15.02 -8.44 3.32
N ASP A 277 -16.22 -8.96 3.09
CA ASP A 277 -17.11 -8.55 1.98
C ASP A 277 -17.86 -7.25 2.25
N THR A 278 -18.04 -6.87 3.52
CA THR A 278 -18.74 -5.65 3.94
C THR A 278 -17.82 -4.49 4.31
N ASP A 279 -16.50 -4.66 4.17
CA ASP A 279 -15.50 -3.64 4.55
C ASP A 279 -15.29 -2.56 3.46
N ARG A 280 -16.32 -2.29 2.65
CA ARG A 280 -16.31 -1.23 1.61
C ARG A 280 -16.89 0.05 2.21
N GLU A 281 -16.31 1.21 1.87
CA GLU A 281 -16.65 2.53 2.46
C GLU A 281 -18.16 2.88 2.42
N GLU A 282 -18.92 2.29 1.51
CA GLU A 282 -20.33 2.60 1.26
C GLU A 282 -21.32 1.61 1.88
N ASP A 283 -20.86 0.55 2.57
CA ASP A 283 -21.76 -0.42 3.19
C ASP A 283 -22.14 0.00 4.62
N GLU A 284 -23.39 0.41 4.82
CA GLU A 284 -23.96 0.73 6.14
C GLU A 284 -23.90 -0.44 7.15
N ARG A 285 -23.55 -1.65 6.69
CA ARG A 285 -23.33 -2.84 7.53
C ARG A 285 -21.87 -3.03 7.98
N ALA A 286 -20.94 -2.17 7.54
CA ALA A 286 -19.53 -2.28 7.88
C ALA A 286 -19.33 -2.13 9.40
N ASP A 287 -18.87 -3.20 10.05
CA ASP A 287 -18.50 -3.20 11.47
C ASP A 287 -16.99 -2.99 11.61
N TYR A 288 -16.58 -1.72 11.55
CA TYR A 288 -15.18 -1.32 11.70
C TYR A 288 -14.58 -1.71 13.06
N GLY A 289 -15.40 -1.88 14.11
CA GLY A 289 -14.94 -2.33 15.42
C GLY A 289 -14.39 -3.75 15.45
N SER A 290 -14.71 -4.54 14.42
CA SER A 290 -14.23 -5.91 14.25
C SER A 290 -12.92 -5.99 13.45
N ASP A 291 -12.35 -4.88 12.98
CA ASP A 291 -11.12 -4.89 12.18
C ASP A 291 -9.84 -5.05 13.03
N TRP A 292 -9.74 -6.17 13.72
CA TRP A 292 -8.55 -6.55 14.48
C TRP A 292 -8.30 -8.05 14.40
N ALA A 293 -7.04 -8.44 14.50
CA ALA A 293 -6.61 -9.82 14.46
C ALA A 293 -5.44 -10.08 15.42
N ILE A 294 -5.36 -11.32 15.87
CA ILE A 294 -4.27 -11.84 16.69
C ILE A 294 -3.50 -12.86 15.86
N VAL A 295 -2.20 -12.67 15.75
CA VAL A 295 -1.28 -13.55 15.03
C VAL A 295 -0.39 -14.26 16.03
N LEU A 296 -0.34 -15.59 15.91
CA LEU A 296 0.60 -16.43 16.66
C LEU A 296 1.81 -16.71 15.78
N LEU A 297 2.99 -16.41 16.29
CA LEU A 297 4.27 -16.67 15.63
C LEU A 297 4.79 -18.07 15.97
N ASP A 298 5.62 -18.62 15.07
CA ASP A 298 6.27 -19.92 15.27
C ASP A 298 7.52 -19.87 16.17
N ALA A 299 7.92 -18.68 16.61
CA ALA A 299 9.07 -18.44 17.48
C ALA A 299 8.81 -17.35 18.54
N ASP A 300 9.50 -17.47 19.68
CA ASP A 300 9.39 -16.57 20.84
C ASP A 300 10.24 -15.29 20.66
N ILE A 301 9.99 -14.53 19.59
CA ILE A 301 10.81 -13.37 19.25
C ILE A 301 10.61 -12.15 20.16
N GLY A 302 9.49 -12.09 20.91
CA GLY A 302 9.20 -11.04 21.88
C GLY A 302 10.21 -10.97 23.03
N ASP A 303 10.94 -12.05 23.31
CA ASP A 303 12.04 -12.03 24.30
C ASP A 303 13.23 -11.15 23.86
N ARG A 304 13.41 -11.00 22.54
CA ARG A 304 14.48 -10.18 21.95
C ARG A 304 13.98 -8.78 21.58
N ALA A 305 12.81 -8.72 20.94
CA ALA A 305 12.20 -7.50 20.43
C ALA A 305 11.50 -6.66 21.51
N GLY A 306 11.12 -7.28 22.63
CA GLY A 306 10.24 -6.67 23.63
C GLY A 306 8.76 -6.75 23.22
N THR A 307 7.90 -6.32 24.13
CA THR A 307 6.43 -6.36 23.96
C THR A 307 5.79 -5.10 24.49
N MET A 308 4.68 -4.68 23.91
CA MET A 308 3.82 -3.63 24.45
C MET A 308 2.67 -4.21 25.26
N ALA A 309 2.28 -3.48 26.31
CA ALA A 309 1.03 -3.76 27.02
C ALA A 309 -0.18 -3.28 26.19
N VAL A 310 -1.38 -3.63 26.61
CA VAL A 310 -2.62 -3.04 26.11
C VAL A 310 -3.29 -2.27 27.24
N HIS A 311 -3.57 -0.99 27.01
CA HIS A 311 -4.37 -0.18 27.93
C HIS A 311 -5.83 -0.25 27.50
N ARG A 312 -6.67 -0.96 28.26
CA ARG A 312 -8.11 -1.03 28.01
C ARG A 312 -8.75 0.32 28.34
N LEU A 313 -9.26 1.02 27.32
CA LEU A 313 -9.92 2.31 27.52
C LEU A 313 -11.13 2.19 28.45
N THR A 314 -11.27 3.16 29.35
CA THR A 314 -12.32 3.24 30.37
C THR A 314 -13.28 4.42 30.14
N ALA A 315 -14.23 4.64 31.06
CA ALA A 315 -15.10 5.83 31.02
C ALA A 315 -14.37 7.11 31.44
N ASP A 316 -13.42 7.03 32.38
CA ASP A 316 -12.63 8.19 32.83
C ASP A 316 -11.73 8.71 31.70
N ASP A 317 -11.13 7.75 31.02
CA ASP A 317 -10.47 7.86 29.74
C ASP A 317 -11.33 8.61 28.72
N GLU A 318 -12.51 8.09 28.36
CA GLU A 318 -13.43 8.75 27.42
C GLU A 318 -13.71 10.21 27.81
N ALA A 319 -13.92 10.48 29.09
CA ALA A 319 -14.12 11.84 29.61
C ALA A 319 -12.88 12.75 29.46
N ARG A 320 -11.66 12.20 29.50
CA ARG A 320 -10.42 12.95 29.24
C ARG A 320 -10.23 13.25 27.76
N ILE A 321 -10.53 12.31 26.85
CA ILE A 321 -10.54 12.55 25.40
C ILE A 321 -11.53 13.66 25.07
N ALA A 322 -12.78 13.54 25.52
CA ALA A 322 -13.83 14.52 25.24
C ALA A 322 -13.51 15.93 25.76
N ALA A 323 -12.63 16.03 26.77
CA ALA A 323 -12.16 17.29 27.33
C ALA A 323 -10.86 17.81 26.69
N GLY A 324 -10.26 17.10 25.73
CA GLY A 324 -8.95 17.44 25.15
C GLY A 324 -7.80 17.37 26.16
N ARG A 325 -7.91 16.49 27.17
CA ARG A 325 -6.96 16.37 28.30
C ARG A 325 -6.36 14.98 28.43
N TRP A 326 -6.45 14.14 27.39
CA TRP A 326 -5.73 12.87 27.39
C TRP A 326 -4.24 13.08 27.10
N LEU A 327 -3.43 12.08 27.46
CA LEU A 327 -2.03 11.94 27.05
C LEU A 327 -1.85 12.02 25.52
N PRO A 328 -0.76 12.60 25.03
CA PRO A 328 -0.38 12.46 23.64
C PRO A 328 -0.16 10.99 23.26
N LEU A 329 -0.49 10.68 22.01
CA LEU A 329 -0.37 9.37 21.39
C LEU A 329 0.83 9.33 20.45
N VAL A 330 1.20 8.10 20.10
CA VAL A 330 2.18 7.79 19.07
C VAL A 330 1.56 6.75 18.16
N LEU A 331 1.60 7.00 16.85
CA LEU A 331 1.37 6.01 15.82
C LEU A 331 2.71 5.63 15.21
N ALA A 332 2.95 4.35 15.00
CA ALA A 332 4.14 3.87 14.29
C ALA A 332 3.82 2.73 13.33
N GLY A 333 4.53 2.67 12.22
CA GLY A 333 4.34 1.60 11.25
C GLY A 333 5.29 1.67 10.06
N TYR A 334 5.09 0.72 9.15
CA TYR A 334 5.82 0.55 7.90
C TYR A 334 4.93 1.01 6.76
N ALA A 335 4.98 2.30 6.52
CA ALA A 335 4.25 2.95 5.45
C ALA A 335 4.92 2.70 4.08
N TRP A 336 4.11 2.55 3.05
CA TRP A 336 4.57 2.27 1.68
C TRP A 336 5.51 3.36 1.13
N ASP A 337 5.31 4.61 1.54
CA ASP A 337 6.05 5.76 1.07
C ASP A 337 7.41 5.91 1.77
N ALA A 338 7.67 5.13 2.83
CA ALA A 338 8.97 5.02 3.50
C ALA A 338 9.41 3.55 3.52
N PRO A 339 9.69 2.94 2.36
CA PRO A 339 9.91 1.50 2.27
C PRO A 339 11.08 1.06 3.14
N ASP A 340 10.89 -0.08 3.79
CA ASP A 340 11.87 -0.73 4.68
C ASP A 340 12.29 0.10 5.90
N ARG A 341 11.66 1.25 6.15
CA ARG A 341 11.92 2.12 7.31
C ARG A 341 10.66 2.31 8.12
N MET A 342 10.79 2.32 9.44
CA MET A 342 9.69 2.63 10.32
C MET A 342 9.51 4.15 10.44
N THR A 343 8.29 4.62 10.25
CA THR A 343 7.90 5.99 10.57
C THR A 343 7.04 6.04 11.83
N ALA A 344 7.05 7.19 12.51
CA ALA A 344 6.15 7.45 13.61
C ALA A 344 5.67 8.90 13.62
N HIS A 345 4.37 9.10 13.84
CA HIS A 345 3.82 10.39 14.26
C HIS A 345 3.75 10.40 15.79
N SER A 346 4.54 11.27 16.43
CA SER A 346 4.53 11.46 17.88
C SER A 346 3.83 12.76 18.26
N GLY A 347 2.91 12.71 19.22
CA GLY A 347 2.23 13.91 19.71
C GLY A 347 0.81 14.11 19.17
N CYS A 348 0.27 13.13 18.43
CA CYS A 348 -1.12 13.10 18.00
C CYS A 348 -2.08 12.83 19.18
N HIS A 349 -3.37 12.90 18.91
CA HIS A 349 -4.47 12.92 19.85
C HIS A 349 -5.60 11.99 19.38
N ALA A 350 -6.24 11.37 20.37
CA ALA A 350 -7.57 10.81 20.18
C ALA A 350 -8.61 11.94 20.23
N LEU A 351 -9.43 12.05 19.18
CA LEU A 351 -10.44 13.08 19.02
C LEU A 351 -11.77 12.66 19.66
N SER A 352 -12.18 11.41 19.46
CA SER A 352 -13.40 10.86 20.06
C SER A 352 -13.41 9.34 20.07
N LEU A 353 -14.14 8.76 21.01
CA LEU A 353 -14.46 7.34 21.06
C LEU A 353 -15.89 7.11 20.58
N ARG A 354 -16.09 6.05 19.81
CA ARG A 354 -17.39 5.70 19.23
C ARG A 354 -17.99 4.47 19.92
N ARG A 355 -19.27 4.21 19.67
CA ARG A 355 -19.99 3.09 20.29
C ARG A 355 -19.66 1.74 19.66
N ASP A 356 -19.23 1.77 18.41
CA ASP A 356 -18.76 0.62 17.62
C ASP A 356 -17.32 0.22 17.97
N HIS A 357 -16.77 0.70 19.10
CA HIS A 357 -15.38 0.45 19.51
C HIS A 357 -14.32 0.91 18.52
N THR A 358 -14.62 1.97 17.77
CA THR A 358 -13.63 2.72 17.00
C THR A 358 -13.29 4.06 17.66
N MET A 359 -12.11 4.57 17.33
CA MET A 359 -11.58 5.84 17.81
C MET A 359 -11.21 6.71 16.61
N LYS A 360 -11.69 7.96 16.62
CA LYS A 360 -11.19 9.00 15.70
C LYS A 360 -9.90 9.59 16.26
N HIS A 361 -8.90 9.81 15.42
CA HIS A 361 -7.63 10.40 15.80
C HIS A 361 -7.05 11.32 14.72
N ASP A 362 -6.06 12.13 15.12
CA ASP A 362 -5.30 13.02 14.25
C ASP A 362 -3.85 12.54 13.98
N CYS A 363 -3.52 11.28 14.31
CA CYS A 363 -2.22 10.71 13.92
C CYS A 363 -2.13 10.47 12.41
N ASP A 364 -1.09 10.99 11.78
CA ASP A 364 -0.76 10.71 10.39
C ASP A 364 -0.47 9.22 10.16
N MET A 365 -1.02 8.68 9.08
CA MET A 365 -0.86 7.30 8.66
C MET A 365 -1.04 7.19 7.16
N THR A 366 -0.45 6.22 6.49
CA THR A 366 -0.79 5.88 5.09
C THR A 366 -0.82 4.37 4.89
N LYS A 367 -1.04 3.90 3.66
CA LYS A 367 -1.04 2.47 3.31
C LYS A 367 0.21 1.78 3.88
N GLY A 368 0.02 0.63 4.52
CA GLY A 368 1.08 -0.10 5.23
C GLY A 368 1.11 0.15 6.74
N ASP A 369 0.66 1.33 7.22
CA ASP A 369 0.46 1.56 8.66
C ASP A 369 -0.73 0.76 9.22
N SER A 370 -1.59 0.23 8.35
CA SER A 370 -2.65 -0.76 8.67
C SER A 370 -2.17 -1.82 9.66
N GLY A 371 -2.91 -1.95 10.77
CA GLY A 371 -2.57 -2.87 11.86
C GLY A 371 -1.50 -2.38 12.84
N GLY A 372 -0.87 -1.25 12.57
CA GLY A 372 0.09 -0.60 13.45
C GLY A 372 -0.53 -0.13 14.77
N PRO A 373 0.27 0.00 15.84
CA PRO A 373 -0.22 0.44 17.13
C PRO A 373 -0.40 1.95 17.15
N ILE A 374 -1.51 2.40 17.73
CA ILE A 374 -1.59 3.70 18.39
C ILE A 374 -1.41 3.44 19.88
N PHE A 375 -0.39 4.05 20.48
CA PHE A 375 0.01 3.76 21.85
C PHE A 375 0.39 5.02 22.62
N THR A 376 0.46 4.89 23.94
CA THR A 376 0.94 5.96 24.83
C THR A 376 1.99 5.42 25.79
N LYS A 377 2.77 6.33 26.38
CA LYS A 377 3.76 6.00 27.40
C LYS A 377 3.13 6.10 28.79
N GLU A 378 3.07 4.98 29.48
CA GLU A 378 2.58 4.88 30.86
C GLU A 378 3.72 4.61 31.85
N LYS A 379 3.40 4.61 33.15
CA LYS A 379 4.39 4.32 34.21
C LYS A 379 5.03 2.93 34.05
N GLY A 380 4.31 1.96 33.48
CA GLY A 380 4.76 0.58 33.30
C GLY A 380 5.47 0.30 31.97
N GLY A 381 5.58 1.28 31.07
CA GLY A 381 6.14 1.08 29.73
C GLY A 381 5.26 1.73 28.65
N TYR A 382 5.10 1.04 27.53
CA TYR A 382 4.29 1.50 26.41
C TYR A 382 3.05 0.62 26.29
N ALA A 383 1.89 1.26 26.11
CA ALA A 383 0.61 0.58 26.08
C ALA A 383 -0.20 0.98 24.85
N ILE A 384 -0.61 -0.02 24.08
CA ILE A 384 -1.46 0.13 22.91
C ILE A 384 -2.87 0.52 23.37
N VAL A 385 -3.43 1.54 22.74
CA VAL A 385 -4.80 2.02 22.97
C VAL A 385 -5.72 1.74 21.78
N ALA A 386 -5.16 1.61 20.57
CA ALA A 386 -5.91 1.28 19.36
C ALA A 386 -5.01 0.64 18.29
N VAL A 387 -5.64 0.02 17.30
CA VAL A 387 -5.01 -0.58 16.11
C VAL A 387 -5.48 0.21 14.88
N VAL A 388 -4.54 0.62 14.04
CA VAL A 388 -4.82 1.37 12.81
C VAL A 388 -5.70 0.55 11.86
N THR A 389 -6.80 1.14 11.39
CA THR A 389 -7.66 0.54 10.35
C THR A 389 -7.63 1.36 9.07
N ARG A 390 -8.25 2.55 9.04
CA ARG A 390 -8.51 3.27 7.78
C ARG A 390 -8.76 4.76 7.96
N PHE A 391 -8.87 5.46 6.85
CA PHE A 391 -9.43 6.81 6.78
C PHE A 391 -10.94 6.82 7.01
N PHE A 392 -11.46 7.88 7.64
CA PHE A 392 -12.90 8.04 7.84
C PHE A 392 -13.36 9.48 7.53
N ARG A 393 -14.29 9.60 6.59
CA ARG A 393 -14.91 10.89 6.24
C ARG A 393 -16.29 11.00 6.87
N ASP A 394 -16.46 11.92 7.82
CA ASP A 394 -17.72 12.10 8.55
C ASP A 394 -18.70 13.10 7.88
N GLY A 395 -18.73 13.19 6.54
CA GLY A 395 -19.62 14.08 5.77
C GLY A 395 -19.55 15.59 6.11
N GLY A 396 -18.71 15.99 7.07
CA GLY A 396 -18.48 17.34 7.56
C GLY A 396 -17.09 17.84 7.18
N LYS A 397 -16.66 18.95 7.79
CA LYS A 397 -15.38 19.61 7.49
C LYS A 397 -14.17 18.99 8.18
N ASP A 398 -14.38 18.07 9.12
CA ASP A 398 -13.34 17.50 9.96
C ASP A 398 -13.02 16.07 9.46
N ASN A 399 -12.00 15.97 8.61
CA ASN A 399 -11.39 14.68 8.28
C ASN A 399 -10.80 14.07 9.56
N ALA A 400 -10.86 12.75 9.70
CA ALA A 400 -10.20 12.02 10.79
C ALA A 400 -9.79 10.64 10.30
N TYR A 401 -8.78 10.05 10.95
CA TYR A 401 -8.51 8.62 10.78
C TYR A 401 -9.25 7.81 11.83
N LEU A 402 -9.53 6.56 11.48
CA LEU A 402 -10.22 5.61 12.33
C LEU A 402 -9.25 4.51 12.74
N ALA A 403 -9.30 4.18 14.02
CA ALA A 403 -8.59 3.05 14.60
C ALA A 403 -9.58 2.20 15.40
N VAL A 404 -9.37 0.88 15.44
CA VAL A 404 -10.11 0.00 16.35
C VAL A 404 -9.54 0.18 17.74
N ASP A 405 -10.37 0.61 18.68
CA ASP A 405 -9.92 0.92 20.03
C ASP A 405 -9.87 -0.31 20.94
N SER A 406 -9.08 -0.24 22.01
CA SER A 406 -8.78 -1.39 22.85
C SER A 406 -9.97 -2.01 23.57
N ARG A 407 -11.14 -1.34 23.60
CA ARG A 407 -12.36 -1.95 24.15
C ARG A 407 -12.84 -3.12 23.30
N ALA A 408 -12.54 -3.12 22.00
CA ALA A 408 -12.90 -4.20 21.07
C ALA A 408 -12.14 -5.50 21.36
N PHE A 409 -10.84 -5.40 21.66
CA PHE A 409 -9.94 -6.57 21.66
C PHE A 409 -9.30 -6.91 23.01
N ALA A 410 -9.21 -6.00 23.97
CA ALA A 410 -8.40 -6.19 25.19
C ALA A 410 -8.77 -7.46 25.98
N GLU A 411 -10.07 -7.73 26.15
CA GLU A 411 -10.53 -8.88 26.93
C GLU A 411 -10.26 -10.21 26.21
N THR A 412 -10.43 -10.24 24.88
CA THR A 412 -10.13 -11.43 24.08
C THR A 412 -8.63 -11.68 24.03
N LEU A 413 -7.83 -10.62 23.87
CA LEU A 413 -6.38 -10.71 23.87
C LEU A 413 -5.82 -11.16 25.22
N GLU A 414 -6.34 -10.67 26.34
CA GLU A 414 -5.93 -11.12 27.68
C GLU A 414 -6.11 -12.64 27.85
N ARG A 415 -7.28 -13.16 27.45
CA ARG A 415 -7.54 -14.62 27.45
C ARG A 415 -6.61 -15.36 26.49
N TYR A 416 -6.34 -14.80 25.33
CA TYR A 416 -5.47 -15.41 24.33
C TYR A 416 -4.03 -15.52 24.85
N LEU A 417 -3.51 -14.45 25.45
CA LEU A 417 -2.18 -14.39 26.07
C LEU A 417 -2.06 -15.34 27.25
N ALA A 418 -3.10 -15.52 28.07
CA ALA A 418 -3.09 -16.50 29.15
C ALA A 418 -2.93 -17.95 28.62
N ALA A 419 -3.40 -18.23 27.41
CA ALA A 419 -3.33 -19.55 26.78
C ALA A 419 -2.06 -19.77 25.94
N HIS A 420 -1.50 -18.72 25.32
CA HIS A 420 -0.41 -18.83 24.31
C HIS A 420 0.82 -17.95 24.59
N GLY A 421 0.72 -17.04 25.56
CA GLY A 421 1.72 -16.00 25.85
C GLY A 421 2.83 -16.42 26.82
N ASN A 422 2.85 -17.69 27.26
CA ASN A 422 3.92 -18.24 28.09
C ASN A 422 5.14 -18.69 27.28
#